data_AF-A0AAE9YQY3-F1
#
_entry.id   AF-A0AAE9YQY3-F1
#
_cell.length_a   1.000
_cell.length_b   1.000
_cell.length_c   1.000
_cell.angle_alpha   90.00
_cell.angle_beta   90.00
_cell.angle_gamma   90.00
#
_symmetry.space_group_name_H-M   'P 1'
#
loop_
_entity.id
_entity.type
_entity.pdbx_description
1 polymer ?
#
loop_
_entity_poly.entity_id
_entity_poly.type
_entity_poly.pdbx_seq_one_letter_code
_entity_poly.pdbx_strand_id
1 'polypeptide(L)'
;MIFYKKMSFLLAFAMLAGTAQAAKEEISELKCHVELFGGEEVIHFVNAKKNDGLNMIKKLTGKRITVTGSRKKQKIYQVRECADLHGSFKGSQANQLDAATVR
;
A
#
# COMPACT_ATOMS: atom_id res chain seq x y z
N MET A 1 -51.64 -23.73 -51.81
CA MET A 1 -51.83 -22.29 -51.53
C MET A 1 -51.23 -22.03 -50.15
N ILE A 2 -49.96 -21.61 -50.11
CA ILE A 2 -49.51 -20.23 -49.84
C ILE A 2 -50.30 -19.62 -48.66
N PHE A 3 -49.66 -19.39 -47.51
CA PHE A 3 -49.28 -18.03 -47.11
C PHE A 3 -48.65 -18.01 -45.70
N TYR A 4 -47.39 -17.57 -45.61
CA TYR A 4 -46.90 -16.53 -44.67
C TYR A 4 -46.96 -16.86 -43.14
N LYS A 5 -46.02 -16.53 -42.26
CA LYS A 5 -45.02 -15.46 -42.25
C LYS A 5 -44.45 -15.46 -40.84
N LYS A 6 -43.11 -15.46 -40.76
CA LYS A 6 -42.29 -14.74 -39.78
C LYS A 6 -42.88 -14.66 -38.36
N MET A 7 -42.49 -15.59 -37.47
CA MET A 7 -42.62 -15.39 -36.02
C MET A 7 -41.22 -15.50 -35.42
N SER A 8 -40.44 -14.44 -35.62
CA SER A 8 -40.04 -13.53 -34.53
C SER A 8 -39.01 -14.19 -33.59
N PHE A 9 -37.76 -14.15 -34.05
CA PHE A 9 -36.58 -14.44 -33.25
C PHE A 9 -36.32 -13.21 -32.37
N LEU A 10 -36.98 -13.13 -31.21
CA LEU A 10 -36.70 -12.12 -30.20
C LEU A 10 -35.52 -12.58 -29.36
N LEU A 11 -34.31 -12.31 -29.86
CA LEU A 11 -33.07 -12.45 -29.10
C LEU A 11 -33.03 -11.29 -28.08
N ALA A 12 -33.47 -11.56 -26.86
CA ALA A 12 -33.38 -10.60 -25.76
C ALA A 12 -31.91 -10.43 -25.35
N PHE A 13 -31.25 -9.39 -25.86
CA PHE A 13 -29.94 -8.95 -25.39
C PHE A 13 -30.11 -8.27 -24.03
N ALA A 14 -30.07 -9.05 -22.95
CA ALA A 14 -29.96 -8.52 -21.61
C ALA A 14 -28.59 -7.85 -21.46
N MET A 15 -28.53 -6.52 -21.56
CA MET A 15 -27.35 -5.77 -21.15
C MET A 15 -27.18 -5.92 -19.64
N LEU A 16 -26.24 -6.78 -19.23
CA LEU A 16 -25.68 -6.67 -17.88
C LEU A 16 -24.91 -5.36 -17.81
N ALA A 17 -25.56 -4.30 -17.33
CA ALA A 17 -24.87 -3.11 -16.85
C ALA A 17 -24.09 -3.52 -15.59
N GLY A 18 -22.83 -3.90 -15.78
CA GLY A 18 -21.91 -4.12 -14.67
C GLY A 18 -21.71 -2.79 -13.94
N THR A 19 -22.29 -2.64 -12.75
CA THR A 19 -21.94 -1.54 -11.86
C THR A 19 -20.51 -1.79 -11.39
N ALA A 20 -19.55 -1.13 -12.05
CA ALA A 20 -18.18 -1.02 -11.55
C ALA A 20 -18.22 -0.21 -10.26
N GLN A 21 -18.48 -0.89 -9.15
CA GLN A 21 -18.43 -0.29 -7.83
C GLN A 21 -16.96 -0.02 -7.53
N ALA A 22 -16.55 1.23 -7.69
CA ALA A 22 -15.23 1.68 -7.27
C ALA A 22 -15.11 1.42 -5.76
N ALA A 23 -14.44 0.33 -5.41
CA ALA A 23 -14.19 -0.02 -4.02
C ALA A 23 -13.44 1.16 -3.38
N LYS A 24 -14.02 1.72 -2.31
CA LYS A 24 -13.41 2.82 -1.55
C LYS A 24 -12.06 2.32 -1.05
N GLU A 25 -11.00 2.94 -1.51
CA GLU A 25 -9.65 2.46 -1.26
C GLU A 25 -9.28 2.70 0.21
N GLU A 26 -9.15 1.61 0.97
CA GLU A 26 -8.85 1.66 2.40
C GLU A 26 -7.36 1.99 2.60
N ILE A 27 -7.09 3.14 3.24
CA ILE A 27 -5.75 3.59 3.60
C ILE A 27 -5.45 3.10 5.02
N SER A 28 -4.29 2.48 5.20
CA SER A 28 -3.76 1.99 6.47
C SER A 28 -2.47 2.72 6.80
N GLU A 29 -2.30 3.04 8.08
CA GLU A 29 -1.07 3.64 8.59
C GLU A 29 -0.09 2.53 8.97
N LEU A 30 1.13 2.62 8.44
CA LEU A 30 2.20 1.67 8.67
C LEU A 30 3.42 2.37 9.27
N LYS A 31 4.24 1.58 9.94
CA LYS A 31 5.59 1.96 10.34
C LYS A 31 6.59 0.97 9.74
N CYS A 32 7.68 1.49 9.22
CA CYS A 32 8.71 0.71 8.55
C CYS A 32 10.08 0.95 9.18
N HIS A 33 10.77 -0.13 9.52
CA HIS A 33 12.18 -0.10 9.89
C HIS A 33 13.01 -0.01 8.61
N VAL A 34 13.73 1.09 8.45
CA VAL A 34 14.51 1.39 7.25
C VAL A 34 15.94 1.70 7.60
N GLU A 35 16.83 1.33 6.70
CA GLU A 35 18.24 1.71 6.74
C GLU A 35 18.47 2.84 5.73
N LEU A 36 19.15 3.88 6.18
CA LEU A 36 19.52 5.05 5.38
C LEU A 36 20.91 4.87 4.78
N PHE A 37 21.18 5.60 3.70
CA PHE A 37 22.55 5.74 3.22
C PHE A 37 23.43 6.32 4.33
N GLY A 38 24.45 5.56 4.74
CA GLY A 38 25.29 5.85 5.91
C GLY A 38 25.15 4.82 7.04
N GLY A 39 24.24 3.84 6.91
CA GLY A 39 24.07 2.73 7.86
C GLY A 39 23.19 3.06 9.07
N GLU A 40 22.68 4.29 9.16
CA GLU A 40 21.73 4.69 10.20
C GLU A 40 20.37 3.99 10.00
N GLU A 41 19.80 3.48 11.07
CA GLU A 41 18.52 2.79 11.05
C GLU A 41 17.46 3.57 11.82
N VAL A 42 16.27 3.73 11.21
CA VAL A 42 15.19 4.55 11.76
C VAL A 42 13.82 3.91 11.52
N ILE A 43 12.83 4.36 12.30
CA ILE A 43 11.42 4.06 12.04
C ILE A 43 10.83 5.19 11.18
N HIS A 44 10.29 4.82 10.02
CA HIS A 44 9.61 5.73 9.10
C HIS A 44 8.12 5.40 9.02
N PHE A 45 7.28 6.39 9.30
CA PHE A 45 5.82 6.26 9.25
C PHE A 45 5.29 6.60 7.86
N VAL A 46 4.38 5.77 7.35
CA VAL A 46 3.84 5.90 5.98
C VAL A 46 2.36 5.55 5.94
N ASN A 47 1.62 6.25 5.09
CA ASN A 47 0.26 5.89 4.75
C ASN A 47 0.29 5.05 3.48
N ALA A 48 -0.25 3.84 3.57
CA ALA A 48 -0.26 2.86 2.49
C ALA A 48 -1.68 2.43 2.19
N LYS A 49 -1.98 2.08 0.94
CA LYS A 49 -3.25 1.42 0.63
C LYS A 49 -3.16 -0.02 1.17
N LYS A 50 -4.25 -0.58 1.67
CA LYS A 50 -4.26 -1.92 2.29
C LYS A 50 -3.64 -3.03 1.40
N ASN A 51 -3.78 -2.90 0.08
CA ASN A 51 -3.20 -3.81 -0.92
C ASN A 51 -1.72 -3.55 -1.25
N ASP A 52 -1.10 -2.51 -0.68
CA ASP A 52 0.27 -2.13 -1.02
C ASP A 52 1.34 -2.91 -0.25
N GLY A 53 0.99 -3.79 0.69
CA GLY A 53 1.89 -4.54 1.58
C GLY A 53 3.35 -4.70 1.11
N LEU A 54 3.65 -5.75 0.33
CA LEU A 54 5.01 -6.04 -0.20
C LEU A 54 5.56 -4.95 -1.14
N ASN A 55 4.71 -4.07 -1.69
CA ASN A 55 5.16 -2.96 -2.51
C ASN A 55 5.82 -1.84 -1.68
N MET A 56 5.71 -1.85 -0.35
CA MET A 56 6.39 -0.85 0.50
C MET A 56 7.90 -0.85 0.32
N ILE A 57 8.53 -2.02 0.16
CA ILE A 57 9.97 -2.11 -0.08
C ILE A 57 10.34 -1.32 -1.34
N LYS A 58 9.65 -1.59 -2.46
CA LYS A 58 9.89 -0.90 -3.74
C LYS A 58 9.53 0.59 -3.68
N LYS A 59 8.44 0.95 -2.99
CA LYS A 59 7.96 2.34 -2.92
C LYS A 59 8.86 3.24 -2.07
N LEU A 60 9.50 2.70 -1.03
CA LEU A 60 10.30 3.47 -0.08
C LEU A 60 11.79 3.45 -0.41
N THR A 61 12.30 2.35 -0.98
CA THR A 61 13.71 2.26 -1.36
C THR A 61 14.09 3.39 -2.31
N GLY A 62 15.15 4.12 -1.96
CA GLY A 62 15.64 5.26 -2.71
C GLY A 62 14.87 6.57 -2.51
N LYS A 63 13.78 6.60 -1.75
CA LYS A 63 13.12 7.85 -1.37
C LYS A 63 13.96 8.64 -0.39
N ARG A 64 13.83 9.97 -0.44
CA ARG A 64 14.43 10.88 0.54
C ARG A 64 13.42 11.21 1.62
N ILE A 65 13.77 10.95 2.87
CA ILE A 65 12.93 11.22 4.03
C ILE A 65 13.62 12.20 4.96
N THR A 66 12.83 13.00 5.66
CA THR A 66 13.32 13.78 6.79
C THR A 66 13.49 12.84 7.97
N VAL A 67 14.66 12.84 8.59
CA VAL A 67 14.94 12.01 9.77
C VAL A 67 14.59 12.81 11.02
N THR A 68 13.93 12.17 11.98
CA THR A 68 13.58 12.81 13.26
C THR A 68 14.83 13.37 13.94
N GLY A 69 14.79 14.64 14.35
CA GLY A 69 15.95 15.33 14.94
C GLY A 69 16.94 15.92 13.94
N SER A 70 16.78 15.67 12.63
CA SER A 70 17.63 16.23 11.58
C SER A 70 16.83 17.13 10.64
N ARG A 71 17.40 18.30 10.30
CA ARG A 71 16.85 19.16 9.23
C ARG A 71 17.19 18.66 7.83
N LYS A 72 18.05 17.65 7.71
CA LYS A 72 18.52 17.11 6.43
C LYS A 72 17.67 15.91 6.02
N LYS A 73 17.41 15.80 4.71
CA LYS A 73 16.78 14.62 4.14
C LYS A 73 17.82 13.56 3.79
N GLN A 74 17.64 12.34 4.25
CA GLN A 74 18.47 11.18 3.92
C GLN A 74 17.72 10.22 3.00
N LYS A 75 18.48 9.51 2.16
CA LYS A 75 17.94 8.55 1.22
C LYS A 75 17.81 7.19 1.91
N ILE A 76 16.69 6.51 1.73
CA ILE A 76 16.50 5.13 2.18
C ILE A 76 17.34 4.22 1.28
N TYR A 77 18.26 3.47 1.90
CA TYR A 77 19.04 2.43 1.24
C TYR A 77 18.22 1.15 1.09
N GLN A 78 17.59 0.68 2.17
CA GLN A 78 16.71 -0.49 2.14
C GLN A 78 15.61 -0.42 3.20
N VAL A 79 14.53 -1.16 2.97
CA VAL A 79 13.46 -1.40 3.95
C VAL A 79 13.65 -2.80 4.52
N ARG A 80 13.82 -2.91 5.83
CA ARG A 80 14.03 -4.20 6.50
C ARG A 80 12.70 -4.89 6.78
N GLU A 81 11.76 -4.18 7.39
CA GLU A 81 10.41 -4.67 7.65
C GLU A 81 9.41 -3.53 7.85
N CYS A 82 8.13 -3.83 7.69
CA CYS A 82 7.03 -2.93 8.02
C CYS A 82 5.98 -3.67 8.85
N ALA A 83 5.32 -2.94 9.73
CA ALA A 83 4.21 -3.41 10.54
C ALA A 83 3.08 -2.35 10.51
N ASP A 84 1.88 -2.75 10.91
CA ASP A 84 0.81 -1.80 11.21
C ASP A 84 1.29 -0.79 12.24
N LEU A 85 0.79 0.45 12.19
CA LEU A 85 1.20 1.52 13.10
C LEU A 85 1.18 1.10 14.58
N HIS A 86 0.12 0.38 14.98
CA HIS A 86 -0.07 -0.13 16.34
C HIS A 86 0.42 -1.58 16.54
N GLY A 87 0.88 -2.24 15.47
CA GLY A 87 1.42 -3.59 15.53
C GLY A 87 2.85 -3.63 16.07
N SER A 88 3.37 -4.83 16.33
CA SER A 88 4.78 -5.04 16.67
C SER A 88 5.58 -5.47 15.44
N PHE A 89 6.85 -5.10 15.38
CA PHE A 89 7.79 -5.63 14.41
C PHE A 89 8.15 -7.07 14.75
N LYS A 90 8.63 -7.83 13.76
CA LYS A 90 9.17 -9.18 13.97
C LYS A 90 10.58 -9.10 14.59
N GLY A 91 11.38 -8.11 14.20
CA GLY A 91 12.74 -7.90 14.70
C GLY A 91 12.75 -7.23 16.08
N SER A 92 13.58 -7.76 16.99
CA SER A 92 13.78 -7.17 18.32
C SER A 92 14.38 -5.76 18.24
N GLN A 93 15.35 -5.55 17.35
CA GLN A 93 15.97 -4.25 17.11
C GLN A 93 14.95 -3.21 16.62
N ALA A 94 14.07 -3.58 15.69
CA ALA A 94 13.02 -2.71 15.19
C ALA A 94 12.04 -2.30 16.30
N ASN A 95 11.67 -3.24 17.17
CA ASN A 95 10.83 -2.93 18.33
C ASN A 95 11.51 -2.00 19.34
N GLN A 96 12.83 -2.15 19.57
CA GLN A 96 13.58 -1.23 20.42
C GLN A 96 13.64 0.18 19.83
N LEU A 97 13.88 0.29 18.51
CA LEU A 97 13.89 1.57 17.81
C LEU A 97 12.51 2.25 17.85
N ASP A 98 11.42 1.52 17.65
CA ASP A 98 10.05 2.05 17.76
C ASP A 98 9.73 2.56 19.16
N ALA A 99 10.13 1.82 20.20
CA ALA A 99 9.95 2.24 21.59
C ALA A 99 10.70 3.54 21.93
N ALA A 100 11.86 3.77 21.29
CA ALA A 100 12.65 4.99 21.46
C ALA A 100 12.21 6.13 20.52
N THR A 101 11.37 5.87 19.53
CA THR A 101 10.95 6.86 18.53
C THR A 101 9.79 7.69 19.08
N VAL A 102 10.01 9.01 19.17
CA VAL A 102 8.94 9.96 19.48
C VAL A 102 8.06 10.17 18.24
N ARG A 103 6.74 10.04 18.42
CA ARG A 103 5.71 10.20 17.38
C ARG A 103 5.20 11.63 17.31
#